data_AF-D5UKU7-F1
#
_entry.id   AF-D5UKU7-F1
#
_cell.length_a   1.000
_cell.length_b   1.000
_cell.length_c   1.000
_cell.angle_alpha   90.00
_cell.angle_beta   90.00
_cell.angle_gamma   90.00
#
_symmetry.space_group_name_H-M   'P 1'
#
loop_
_entity.id
_entity.type
_entity.pdbx_description
1 polymer ?
#
loop_
_entity_poly.entity_id
_entity_poly.type
_entity_poly.pdbx_seq_one_letter_code
_entity_poly.pdbx_strand_id
1 'polypeptide(L)'
;MFGINGGELLVLLLVAAVVVGPERLPTYAEQLAGWVRRLRDLARDARERVGAELGEDSVDWEALDPRRYDPRRIVRDALLDEPPPRTPSRPAVPRPGRARSAAAAGTSAAAAVVTTPAPFDDEAT
;
A
#
# COMPACT_ATOMS: atom_id res chain seq x y z
N MET A 1 19.43 -1.19 12.95
CA MET A 1 20.25 -1.38 14.15
C MET A 1 20.37 -2.87 14.49
N PHE A 2 21.18 -3.59 13.72
CA PHE A 2 21.73 -4.90 14.10
C PHE A 2 23.18 -4.88 13.62
N GLY A 3 24.09 -4.52 14.51
CA GLY A 3 25.52 -4.44 14.23
C GLY A 3 26.19 -5.80 14.39
N ILE A 4 25.67 -6.81 13.68
CA ILE A 4 26.18 -8.18 13.76
C ILE A 4 27.29 -8.33 12.72
N ASN A 5 28.52 -8.49 13.18
CA ASN A 5 29.67 -8.78 12.34
C ASN A 5 29.76 -10.28 12.04
N GLY A 6 30.58 -10.67 11.06
CA GLY A 6 30.73 -12.08 10.66
C GLY A 6 31.10 -13.01 11.83
N GLY A 7 31.93 -12.53 12.78
CA GLY A 7 32.27 -13.27 13.99
C GLY A 7 31.09 -13.48 14.94
N GLU A 8 30.28 -12.44 15.17
CA GLU A 8 29.10 -12.52 16.05
C GLU A 8 28.03 -13.43 15.47
N LEU A 9 27.85 -13.45 14.14
CA LEU A 9 26.96 -14.40 13.47
C LEU A 9 27.39 -15.86 13.73
N LEU A 10 28.70 -16.13 13.70
CA LEU A 10 29.25 -17.46 13.91
C LEU A 10 29.04 -17.93 15.36
N VAL A 11 29.23 -17.03 16.32
CA VAL A 11 28.90 -17.28 17.73
C VAL A 11 27.40 -17.59 17.89
N LEU A 12 26.53 -16.83 17.22
CA LEU A 12 25.09 -17.04 17.29
C LEU A 12 24.67 -18.39 16.69
N LEU A 13 25.27 -18.80 15.57
CA LEU A 13 25.06 -20.14 15.01
C LEU A 13 25.53 -21.24 15.96
N LEU A 14 26.67 -21.06 16.63
CA LEU A 14 27.15 -22.04 17.61
C LEU A 14 26.18 -22.16 18.79
N VAL A 15 25.70 -21.04 19.33
CA VAL A 15 24.69 -21.02 20.40
C VAL A 15 23.40 -21.71 19.94
N ALA A 16 22.91 -21.38 18.75
CA ALA A 16 21.73 -22.03 18.18
C ALA A 16 21.91 -23.54 18.03
N ALA A 17 23.10 -23.99 17.57
CA ALA A 17 23.43 -25.41 17.47
C ALA A 17 23.43 -26.12 18.82
N VAL A 18 23.94 -25.49 19.88
CA VAL A 18 23.93 -26.07 21.22
C VAL A 18 22.51 -26.14 21.79
N VAL A 19 21.71 -25.08 21.63
CA VAL A 19 20.35 -24.99 22.19
C VAL A 19 19.39 -25.95 21.49
N VAL A 20 19.46 -26.05 20.15
CA VAL A 20 18.59 -26.91 19.34
C VAL A 20 19.12 -28.35 19.28
N GLY A 21 20.44 -28.51 19.34
CA GLY A 21 21.18 -29.74 19.07
C GLY A 21 21.72 -29.76 17.62
N PRO A 22 23.02 -30.03 17.42
CA PRO A 22 23.63 -30.02 16.09
C PRO A 22 23.05 -31.09 15.16
N GLU A 23 22.48 -32.16 15.71
CA GLU A 23 21.84 -33.24 14.96
C GLU A 23 20.46 -32.85 14.44
N ARG A 24 19.76 -31.92 15.10
CA ARG A 24 18.40 -31.48 14.73
C ARG A 24 18.39 -30.28 13.78
N LEU A 25 19.41 -29.43 13.84
CA LEU A 25 19.58 -28.30 12.93
C LEU A 25 19.47 -28.66 11.43
N PRO A 26 20.18 -29.68 10.90
CA PRO A 26 20.08 -30.00 9.47
C PRO A 26 18.65 -30.39 9.07
N THR A 27 17.96 -31.16 9.90
CA THR A 27 16.56 -31.55 9.66
C THR A 27 15.62 -30.33 9.59
N TYR A 28 15.81 -29.33 10.45
CA TYR A 28 15.02 -28.09 10.38
C TYR A 28 15.42 -27.20 9.20
N ALA A 29 16.71 -27.13 8.88
CA ALA A 29 17.20 -26.39 7.72
C ALA A 29 16.64 -26.96 6.41
N GLU A 30 16.56 -28.29 6.29
CA GLU A 30 15.93 -28.97 5.14
C GLU A 30 14.44 -28.65 5.03
N GLN A 31 13.71 -28.66 6.15
CA GLN A 31 12.30 -28.26 6.18
C GLN A 31 12.12 -26.82 5.71
N LEU A 32 12.88 -25.88 6.28
CA LEU A 32 12.83 -24.47 5.88
C LEU A 32 13.21 -24.29 4.41
N ALA A 33 14.26 -24.96 3.94
CA ALA A 33 14.66 -24.92 2.53
C ALA A 33 13.55 -25.44 1.62
N GLY A 34 12.85 -26.50 2.01
CA GLY A 34 11.68 -27.00 1.31
C GLY A 34 10.55 -25.96 1.23
N TRP A 35 10.28 -25.26 2.32
CA TRP A 35 9.26 -24.20 2.36
C TRP A 35 9.64 -23.00 1.50
N VAL A 36 10.90 -22.56 1.57
CA VAL A 36 11.42 -21.46 0.75
C VAL A 36 11.36 -21.82 -0.73
N ARG A 37 11.70 -23.06 -1.11
CA ARG A 37 11.57 -23.53 -2.51
C ARG A 37 10.12 -23.47 -2.97
N ARG A 38 9.18 -24.05 -2.19
CA ARG A 38 7.75 -23.99 -2.50
C ARG A 38 7.24 -22.56 -2.64
N LEU A 39 7.62 -21.67 -1.70
CA LEU A 39 7.22 -20.26 -1.75
C LEU A 39 7.77 -19.56 -3.00
N ARG A 40 9.03 -19.85 -3.36
CA ARG A 40 9.64 -19.33 -4.58
C ARG A 40 8.92 -19.83 -5.84
N ASP A 41 8.58 -21.11 -5.87
CA ASP A 41 7.90 -21.72 -7.01
C ASP A 41 6.48 -21.14 -7.14
N LEU A 42 5.73 -21.00 -6.03
CA LEU A 42 4.44 -20.31 -5.99
C LEU A 42 4.54 -18.85 -6.45
N ALA A 43 5.57 -18.12 -6.02
CA ALA A 43 5.79 -16.74 -6.44
C ALA A 43 6.13 -16.65 -7.94
N ARG A 44 6.82 -17.65 -8.48
CA ARG A 44 7.14 -17.74 -9.91
C ARG A 44 5.89 -18.03 -10.74
N ASP A 45 5.09 -19.01 -10.32
CA ASP A 45 3.83 -19.38 -10.99
C ASP A 45 2.83 -18.21 -10.98
N ALA A 46 2.73 -17.50 -9.86
CA ALA A 46 1.90 -16.30 -9.75
C ALA A 46 2.36 -15.21 -10.72
N ARG A 47 3.68 -14.97 -10.83
CA ARG A 47 4.24 -14.02 -11.80
C ARG A 47 3.95 -14.42 -13.24
N GLU A 48 4.08 -15.71 -13.56
CA GLU A 48 3.84 -16.25 -14.90
C GLU A 48 2.36 -16.11 -15.32
N ARG A 49 1.43 -16.43 -14.43
CA ARG A 49 -0.02 -16.27 -14.68
C ARG A 49 -0.41 -14.80 -14.86
N VAL A 50 0.09 -13.93 -13.99
CA VAL A 50 -0.17 -12.48 -14.08
C VAL A 50 0.44 -11.92 -15.38
N GLY A 51 1.65 -12.32 -15.75
CA GLY A 51 2.29 -11.93 -17.01
C GLY A 51 1.56 -12.45 -18.25
N ALA A 52 1.01 -13.67 -18.20
CA ALA A 52 0.26 -14.26 -19.30
C ALA A 52 -1.09 -13.58 -19.55
N GLU A 53 -1.77 -13.10 -18.49
CA GLU A 53 -3.07 -12.44 -18.59
C GLU A 53 -2.99 -10.92 -18.82
N LEU A 54 -1.96 -10.26 -18.30
CA LEU A 54 -1.79 -8.80 -18.37
C LEU A 54 -0.78 -8.35 -19.45
N GLY A 55 -0.08 -9.29 -20.08
CA GLY A 55 1.04 -9.01 -20.98
C GLY A 55 2.28 -8.54 -20.21
N GLU A 56 3.47 -8.89 -20.71
CA GLU A 56 4.80 -8.60 -20.13
C GLU A 56 5.05 -7.10 -19.82
N ASP A 57 4.20 -6.19 -20.31
CA ASP A 57 4.38 -4.74 -20.28
C ASP A 57 3.59 -3.97 -19.20
N SER A 58 2.71 -4.59 -18.40
CA SER A 58 1.77 -3.81 -17.57
C SER A 58 1.88 -3.97 -16.05
N VAL A 59 2.71 -4.90 -15.54
CA VAL A 59 3.08 -4.85 -14.12
C VAL A 59 4.34 -4.04 -13.98
N ASP A 60 4.17 -2.75 -13.71
CA ASP A 60 5.25 -1.81 -13.46
C ASP A 60 5.87 -2.11 -12.09
N TRP A 61 6.72 -3.15 -12.05
CA TRP A 61 7.45 -3.58 -10.84
C TRP A 61 8.36 -2.48 -10.29
N GLU A 62 8.68 -1.46 -11.11
CA GLU A 62 9.38 -0.25 -10.71
C GLU A 62 8.48 0.75 -9.96
N ALA A 63 7.18 0.80 -10.25
CA ALA A 63 6.22 1.62 -9.51
C ALA A 63 5.91 1.09 -8.09
N LEU A 64 6.13 -0.21 -7.87
CA LEU A 64 5.95 -0.85 -6.57
C LEU A 64 7.21 -0.88 -5.69
N ASP A 65 8.33 -0.30 -6.16
CA ASP A 65 9.55 -0.13 -5.36
C ASP A 65 9.48 1.20 -4.57
N PRO A 66 9.25 1.17 -3.24
CA PRO A 66 9.05 2.37 -2.43
C PRO A 66 10.27 3.30 -2.37
N ARG A 67 11.43 2.84 -2.83
CA ARG A 67 12.69 3.60 -2.83
C ARG A 67 12.91 4.41 -4.11
N ARG A 68 12.08 4.20 -5.13
CA ARG A 68 12.23 4.80 -6.47
C ARG A 68 11.05 5.68 -6.88
N TYR A 69 10.28 6.21 -5.92
CA TYR A 69 9.42 7.38 -6.14
C TYR A 69 10.32 8.60 -6.39
N ASP A 70 10.90 8.68 -7.59
CA ASP A 70 11.80 9.74 -8.00
C ASP A 70 10.93 10.94 -8.45
N PRO A 71 10.86 12.03 -7.66
CA PRO A 71 9.93 13.13 -7.88
C PRO A 71 10.11 13.81 -9.25
N ARG A 72 11.27 13.60 -9.90
CA ARG A 72 11.59 14.15 -11.21
C ARG A 72 10.81 13.51 -12.35
N ARG A 73 10.40 12.25 -12.23
CA ARG A 73 9.54 11.60 -13.25
C ARG A 73 8.15 12.22 -13.28
N ILE A 74 7.55 12.46 -12.12
CA ILE A 74 6.21 13.07 -11.98
C ILE A 74 6.15 14.46 -12.66
N VAL A 75 7.23 15.24 -12.57
CA VAL A 75 7.32 16.57 -13.19
C VAL A 75 7.51 16.47 -14.71
N ARG A 76 8.23 15.45 -15.20
CA ARG A 76 8.43 15.24 -16.64
C ARG A 76 7.17 14.75 -17.31
N ASP A 77 6.43 13.85 -16.66
CA ASP A 77 5.13 13.38 -17.15
C ASP A 77 4.14 14.55 -17.21
N ALA A 78 4.19 15.49 -16.27
CA ALA A 78 3.41 16.73 -16.32
C ALA A 78 3.87 17.74 -17.40
N LEU A 79 5.11 17.64 -17.90
CA LEU A 79 5.66 18.55 -18.93
C LEU A 79 5.52 18.00 -20.35
N LEU A 80 5.43 16.68 -20.52
CA LEU A 80 5.37 16.03 -21.82
C LEU A 80 3.94 15.87 -22.34
N ASP A 81 2.93 15.97 -21.48
CA ASP A 81 1.53 15.63 -21.78
C ASP A 81 0.55 16.84 -21.66
N GLU A 82 0.98 18.06 -22.02
CA GLU A 82 0.13 19.27 -21.98
C GLU A 82 -0.72 19.45 -23.27
N PRO A 83 -2.04 19.22 -23.25
CA PRO A 83 -3.04 20.02 -23.98
C PRO A 83 -3.51 21.21 -23.11
N PRO A 84 -4.00 22.31 -23.70
CA PRO A 84 -3.78 23.70 -23.26
C PRO A 84 -4.38 24.10 -21.89
N PRO A 85 -3.87 25.19 -21.28
CA PRO A 85 -3.93 25.43 -19.85
C PRO A 85 -5.31 25.89 -19.38
N ARG A 86 -5.86 25.21 -18.37
CA ARG A 86 -6.88 25.78 -17.49
C ARG A 86 -6.20 26.53 -16.37
N THR A 87 -6.34 27.86 -16.37
CA THR A 87 -5.82 28.76 -15.35
C THR A 87 -6.21 28.31 -13.93
N PRO A 88 -5.24 28.04 -13.03
CA PRO A 88 -5.57 27.70 -11.65
C PRO A 88 -6.04 28.95 -10.91
N SER A 89 -7.31 28.97 -10.54
CA SER A 89 -7.90 30.00 -9.68
C SER A 89 -7.23 29.93 -8.30
N ARG A 90 -6.49 30.98 -7.96
CA ARG A 90 -5.77 31.15 -6.69
C ARG A 90 -6.77 31.21 -5.52
N PRO A 91 -6.58 30.45 -4.42
CA PRO A 91 -7.47 30.55 -3.28
C PRO A 91 -7.27 31.90 -2.57
N ALA A 92 -8.36 32.65 -2.43
CA ALA A 92 -8.39 33.92 -1.71
C ALA A 92 -8.46 33.67 -0.19
N VAL A 93 -7.57 34.33 0.56
CA VAL A 93 -7.52 34.29 2.03
C VAL A 93 -8.64 35.17 2.60
N PRO A 94 -9.54 34.67 3.48
CA PRO A 94 -10.62 35.48 4.02
C PRO A 94 -10.13 36.35 5.20
N ARG A 95 -10.41 37.66 5.13
CA ARG A 95 -10.17 38.63 6.21
C ARG A 95 -11.50 38.84 6.95
N PRO A 96 -11.55 38.82 8.29
CA PRO A 96 -12.81 38.90 9.01
C PRO A 96 -13.25 40.37 9.16
N GLY A 97 -14.54 40.60 8.98
CA GLY A 97 -15.20 41.85 9.39
C GLY A 97 -16.02 42.50 8.29
N ARG A 98 -17.33 42.22 8.28
CA ARG A 98 -18.36 43.16 8.78
C ARG A 98 -19.74 42.63 8.39
N ALA A 99 -20.53 42.35 9.42
CA ALA A 99 -21.93 41.97 9.31
C ALA A 99 -22.75 43.04 8.56
N ARG A 100 -23.61 42.60 7.64
CA ARG A 100 -24.92 43.21 7.41
C ARG A 100 -25.97 42.13 7.20
N SER A 101 -26.79 42.00 8.23
CA SER A 101 -28.10 41.36 8.23
C SER A 101 -29.03 42.09 7.26
N ALA A 102 -29.72 41.33 6.43
CA ALA A 102 -31.05 41.70 5.92
C ALA A 102 -31.81 40.40 5.62
N ALA A 103 -32.73 40.09 6.53
CA ALA A 103 -33.71 39.03 6.41
C ALA A 103 -34.79 39.42 5.39
N ALA A 104 -35.31 38.42 4.66
CA ALA A 104 -36.73 38.04 4.61
C ALA A 104 -37.19 37.57 3.22
N ALA A 105 -38.04 36.52 3.28
CA ALA A 105 -38.89 35.94 2.25
C ALA A 105 -38.18 35.14 1.13
N GLY A 106 -38.48 33.86 0.88
CA GLY A 106 -39.52 32.97 1.40
C GLY A 106 -39.54 31.70 0.55
N THR A 107 -39.93 30.59 1.17
CA THR A 107 -40.44 29.32 0.60
C THR A 107 -39.58 28.55 -0.40
N SER A 108 -39.08 27.37 0.02
CA SER A 108 -39.49 26.10 -0.60
C SER A 108 -39.01 24.87 0.20
N ALA A 109 -39.97 24.00 0.54
CA ALA A 109 -39.89 22.54 0.63
C ALA A 109 -38.80 21.88 1.51
N ALA A 110 -39.12 21.62 2.78
CA ALA A 110 -38.50 20.54 3.55
C ALA A 110 -39.24 19.22 3.24
N ALA A 111 -38.73 18.46 2.28
CA ALA A 111 -39.15 17.08 2.05
C ALA A 111 -38.42 16.13 3.00
N ALA A 112 -39.23 15.32 3.66
CA ALA A 112 -38.93 14.39 4.73
C ALA A 112 -37.67 13.52 4.52
N VAL A 113 -36.89 13.43 5.60
CA VAL A 113 -35.91 12.40 5.86
C VAL A 113 -36.63 11.05 5.94
N VAL A 114 -36.35 10.15 4.99
CA VAL A 114 -36.70 8.73 5.12
C VAL A 114 -35.59 8.07 5.94
N THR A 115 -35.83 7.88 7.23
CA THR A 115 -35.05 6.98 8.07
C THR A 115 -35.63 5.58 7.94
N THR A 116 -35.03 4.69 7.18
CA THR A 116 -35.34 3.27 7.29
C THR A 116 -34.38 2.66 8.31
N PRO A 117 -34.84 1.97 9.36
CA PRO A 117 -33.95 1.24 10.26
C PRO A 117 -33.29 0.08 9.51
N ALA A 118 -32.01 -0.19 9.79
CA ALA A 118 -31.25 -1.28 9.18
C ALA A 118 -31.83 -2.66 9.60
N PRO A 119 -31.89 -3.66 8.70
CA PRO A 119 -32.42 -4.98 9.01
C PRO A 119 -31.50 -5.76 9.96
N PHE A 120 -32.11 -6.58 10.82
CA PHE A 120 -31.43 -7.45 11.79
C PHE A 120 -30.80 -8.67 11.09
N ASP A 121 -29.65 -9.15 11.58
CA ASP A 121 -28.89 -10.29 11.04
C ASP A 121 -29.09 -11.52 11.93
N ASP A 122 -29.76 -12.54 11.41
CA ASP A 122 -30.20 -13.73 12.16
C ASP A 122 -29.20 -14.91 12.11
N GLU A 123 -28.02 -14.75 11.50
CA GLU A 123 -27.01 -15.83 11.34
C GLU A 123 -25.92 -15.83 12.45
N ALA A 124 -26.11 -15.10 13.54
CA ALA A 124 -25.22 -15.12 14.69
C ALA A 124 -25.67 -16.12 15.76
N THR A 125 -25.43 -17.42 15.56
CA THR A 125 -25.36 -18.44 16.63
C THR A 125 -24.40 -19.56 16.27
#